data_AF-A0A7S2Y882-F1
#
_entry.id   AF-A0A7S2Y882-F1
#
_cell.length_a   1.000
_cell.length_b   1.000
_cell.length_c   1.000
_cell.angle_alpha   90.00
_cell.angle_beta   90.00
_cell.angle_gamma   90.00
#
_symmetry.space_group_name_H-M   'P 1'
#
loop_
_entity.id
_entity.type
_entity.pdbx_description
1 polymer ?
#
loop_
_entity_poly.entity_id
_entity_poly.type
_entity_poly.pdbx_seq_one_letter_code
_entity_poly.pdbx_strand_id
1 'polypeptide(L)'
;LPQYFTYRDTHPASKQIGTCTMASVTEEARKKANLRMLQRTCDRNITDILASSTHVVLYQFAQAAWSKSDVEGSLFLTITKSTPEEGGMGYVVVILNRNYNHN
;
A
#
# COMPACT_ATOMS: atom_id res chain seq x y z
N LEU A 1 31.17 -15.35 0.03
CA LEU A 1 30.15 -16.41 -0.10
C LEU A 1 29.50 -16.60 1.27
N PRO A 2 28.27 -16.13 1.53
CA PRO A 2 27.64 -16.32 2.84
C PRO A 2 26.89 -17.66 2.89
N GLN A 3 27.08 -18.39 3.99
CA GLN A 3 26.52 -19.71 4.26
C GLN A 3 25.04 -19.60 4.65
N TYR A 4 24.19 -20.37 3.97
CA TYR A 4 22.78 -20.54 4.29
C TYR A 4 22.63 -21.45 5.52
N PHE A 5 21.99 -20.97 6.57
CA PHE A 5 21.49 -21.82 7.66
C PHE A 5 20.06 -22.25 7.33
N THR A 6 19.84 -23.56 7.19
CA THR A 6 18.50 -24.16 7.09
C THR A 6 18.14 -24.77 8.44
N TYR A 7 17.04 -24.30 9.04
CA TYR A 7 16.47 -24.90 10.23
C TYR A 7 15.48 -25.99 9.81
N ARG A 8 15.78 -27.25 10.14
CA ARG A 8 14.86 -28.38 10.04
C ARG A 8 14.40 -28.74 11.44
N ASP A 9 13.14 -28.49 11.74
CA ASP A 9 12.48 -29.15 12.87
C ASP A 9 11.69 -30.35 12.35
N THR A 10 11.92 -31.51 12.96
CA THR A 10 11.20 -32.75 12.65
C THR A 10 10.52 -33.24 13.94
N HIS A 11 9.27 -33.70 13.79
CA HIS A 11 8.41 -34.50 14.72
C HIS A 11 7.23 -33.75 15.41
N PRO A 12 6.14 -34.45 15.81
CA PRO A 12 5.01 -34.73 14.92
C PRO A 12 3.62 -34.43 15.58
N ALA A 13 2.55 -34.73 14.84
CA ALA A 13 1.16 -34.95 15.29
C ALA A 13 0.26 -33.74 15.62
N SER A 14 -0.59 -33.45 14.63
CA SER A 14 -2.03 -33.13 14.74
C SER A 14 -2.52 -32.18 15.84
N LYS A 15 -2.75 -30.92 15.44
CA LYS A 15 -3.94 -30.17 15.86
C LYS A 15 -4.56 -29.51 14.62
N GLN A 16 -5.85 -29.74 14.40
CA GLN A 16 -6.65 -29.02 13.40
C GLN A 16 -6.47 -27.51 13.62
N ILE A 17 -5.82 -26.83 12.66
CA ILE A 17 -5.81 -25.37 12.62
C ILE A 17 -7.05 -24.98 11.83
N GLY A 18 -8.07 -24.50 12.56
CA GLY A 18 -9.24 -23.88 11.96
C GLY A 18 -8.77 -22.76 11.02
N THR A 19 -9.21 -22.82 9.78
CA THR A 19 -9.07 -21.74 8.82
C THR A 19 -9.69 -20.48 9.41
N CYS A 20 -8.84 -19.51 9.77
CA CYS A 20 -9.27 -18.17 10.16
C CYS A 20 -9.71 -17.41 8.90
N THR A 21 -10.87 -17.77 8.38
CA THR A 21 -11.48 -17.17 7.17
C THR A 21 -11.94 -15.72 7.42
N MET A 22 -11.95 -15.25 8.68
CA MET A 22 -12.43 -13.92 9.06
C MET A 22 -11.43 -12.79 8.75
N ALA A 23 -10.13 -13.07 8.74
CA ALA A 23 -9.10 -12.04 8.48
C ALA A 23 -9.06 -11.60 7.01
N SER A 24 -9.42 -12.49 6.07
CA SER A 24 -9.43 -12.12 4.64
C SER A 24 -10.57 -11.14 4.36
N VAL A 25 -11.79 -11.44 4.83
CA VAL A 25 -12.99 -10.64 4.56
C VAL A 25 -12.80 -9.18 4.98
N THR A 26 -12.09 -8.93 6.09
CA THR A 26 -11.77 -7.58 6.56
C THR A 26 -10.77 -6.86 5.66
N GLU A 27 -9.80 -7.58 5.10
CA GLU A 27 -8.78 -7.03 4.22
C GLU A 27 -9.32 -6.70 2.82
N GLU A 28 -10.14 -7.59 2.26
CA GLU A 28 -10.83 -7.32 1.00
C GLU A 28 -11.81 -6.15 1.13
N ALA A 29 -12.56 -6.09 2.24
CA ALA A 29 -13.45 -4.96 2.53
C ALA A 29 -12.68 -3.64 2.68
N ARG A 30 -11.55 -3.67 3.40
CA ARG A 30 -10.66 -2.52 3.57
C ARG A 30 -10.08 -2.05 2.25
N LYS A 31 -9.55 -2.96 1.43
CA LYS A 31 -9.01 -2.65 0.10
C LYS A 31 -10.10 -2.02 -0.79
N LYS A 32 -11.31 -2.57 -0.80
CA LYS A 32 -12.44 -2.03 -1.56
C LYS A 32 -12.88 -0.64 -1.09
N ALA A 33 -12.91 -0.40 0.22
CA ALA A 33 -13.23 0.91 0.78
C ALA A 33 -12.16 1.95 0.40
N ASN A 34 -10.88 1.59 0.54
CA ASN A 34 -9.75 2.44 0.17
C ASN A 34 -9.75 2.76 -1.33
N LEU A 35 -9.99 1.76 -2.19
CA LEU A 35 -10.06 1.96 -3.63
C LEU A 35 -11.17 2.95 -4.01
N ARG A 36 -12.36 2.80 -3.43
CA ARG A 36 -13.49 3.73 -3.66
C ARG A 36 -13.17 5.14 -3.20
N MET A 37 -12.47 5.29 -2.08
CA MET A 37 -12.03 6.60 -1.60
C MET A 37 -11.04 7.22 -2.58
N LEU A 38 -9.97 6.51 -2.96
CA LEU A 38 -8.96 7.00 -3.92
C LEU A 38 -9.58 7.39 -5.27
N GLN A 39 -10.53 6.60 -5.78
CA GLN A 39 -11.28 6.93 -7.00
C GLN A 39 -12.11 8.21 -6.88
N ARG A 40 -12.60 8.53 -5.68
CA ARG A 40 -13.43 9.72 -5.43
C ARG A 40 -12.59 10.97 -5.19
N THR A 41 -11.49 10.85 -4.44
CA THR A 41 -10.73 11.99 -3.92
C THR A 41 -9.46 12.29 -4.70
N CYS A 42 -8.91 11.33 -5.43
CA CYS A 42 -7.61 11.47 -6.10
C CYS A 42 -7.74 11.33 -7.62
N ASP A 43 -8.13 10.16 -8.12
CA ASP A 43 -8.24 9.89 -9.57
C ASP A 43 -9.20 8.73 -9.86
N ARG A 44 -10.21 9.00 -10.68
CA ARG A 44 -11.23 8.01 -11.09
C ARG A 44 -10.66 6.87 -11.95
N ASN A 45 -9.51 7.07 -12.58
CA ASN A 45 -8.87 6.08 -13.43
C ASN A 45 -8.08 5.03 -12.65
N ILE A 46 -7.93 5.19 -11.33
CA ILE A 46 -7.36 4.15 -10.46
C ILE A 46 -8.24 2.90 -10.51
N THR A 47 -7.65 1.76 -10.83
CA THR A 47 -8.35 0.49 -10.99
C THR A 47 -8.01 -0.54 -9.94
N ASP A 48 -6.82 -0.49 -9.35
CA ASP A 48 -6.42 -1.40 -8.29
C ASP A 48 -5.38 -0.78 -7.34
N ILE A 49 -5.26 -1.35 -6.15
CA ILE A 49 -4.22 -1.06 -5.15
C ILE A 49 -3.30 -2.28 -5.06
N LEU A 50 -2.02 -2.09 -5.39
CA LEU A 50 -1.00 -3.14 -5.33
C LEU A 50 -0.45 -3.31 -3.92
N ALA A 51 -0.19 -2.19 -3.25
CA ALA A 51 0.38 -2.16 -1.92
C ALA A 51 -0.06 -0.89 -1.18
N SER A 52 0.00 -0.96 0.15
CA SER A 52 -0.29 0.19 1.00
C SER A 52 0.58 0.18 2.25
N SER A 53 0.91 1.36 2.75
CA SER A 53 1.51 1.56 4.07
C SER A 53 0.62 2.45 4.92
N THR A 54 0.46 2.10 6.20
CA THR A 54 -0.36 2.85 7.15
C THR A 54 0.28 4.16 7.58
N HIS A 55 1.60 4.30 7.51
CA HIS A 55 2.29 5.53 7.91
C HIS A 55 3.55 5.72 7.08
N VAL A 56 3.65 6.89 6.44
CA VAL A 56 4.82 7.37 5.72
C VAL A 56 5.04 8.84 6.01
N VAL A 57 6.30 9.27 5.95
CA VAL A 57 6.72 10.67 6.04
C VAL A 57 7.57 10.96 4.82
N LEU A 58 7.25 12.04 4.09
CA LEU A 58 8.03 12.45 2.95
C LEU A 58 9.20 13.34 3.39
N TYR A 59 10.38 13.07 2.83
CA TYR A 59 11.57 13.90 2.99
C TYR A 59 12.02 14.38 1.62
N GLN A 60 12.51 15.62 1.57
CA GLN A 60 13.08 16.20 0.36
C GLN A 60 14.56 16.49 0.59
N PHE A 61 15.37 16.07 -0.39
CA PHE A 61 16.77 16.43 -0.44
C PHE A 61 16.94 17.69 -1.30
N ALA A 62 17.44 18.76 -0.69
CA ALA A 62 17.74 20.01 -1.37
C ALA A 62 18.93 20.69 -0.68
N GLN A 63 19.73 21.44 -1.44
CA GLN A 63 20.87 22.20 -0.89
C GLN A 63 21.83 21.32 -0.03
N ALA A 64 22.11 20.11 -0.50
CA ALA A 64 22.95 19.12 0.19
C ALA A 64 22.45 18.66 1.58
N ALA A 65 21.18 18.88 1.90
CA ALA A 65 20.58 18.44 3.15
C ALA A 65 19.20 17.79 2.95
N TRP A 66 18.83 16.90 3.87
CA TRP A 66 17.47 16.37 3.96
C TRP A 66 16.61 17.25 4.85
N SER A 67 15.38 17.51 4.41
CA SER A 67 14.36 18.20 5.20
C SER A 67 13.08 17.36 5.23
N LYS A 68 12.44 17.29 6.41
CA LYS A 68 11.11 16.68 6.55
C LYS A 68 10.12 17.60 5.85
N SER A 69 9.26 17.03 4.99
CA SER A 69 8.15 17.79 4.41
C SER A 69 6.90 17.70 5.29
N ASP A 70 5.93 18.52 4.94
CA ASP A 70 4.59 18.63 5.50
C ASP A 70 3.63 17.53 4.99
N VAL A 71 4.14 16.57 4.22
CA VAL A 71 3.40 15.39 3.74
C VAL A 71 3.69 14.18 4.63
N GLU A 72 2.68 13.79 5.42
CA GLU A 72 2.73 12.65 6.33
C GLU A 72 1.37 11.94 6.36
N GLY A 73 1.35 10.62 6.17
CA GLY A 73 0.07 9.89 6.19
C GLY A 73 0.11 8.49 5.61
N SER A 74 -0.97 8.09 4.93
CA SER A 74 -1.10 6.73 4.38
C SER A 74 -0.66 6.71 2.91
N LEU A 75 0.15 5.71 2.52
CA LEU A 75 0.64 5.56 1.15
C LEU A 75 -0.07 4.41 0.43
N PHE A 76 -0.34 4.61 -0.86
CA PHE A 76 -0.91 3.60 -1.76
C PHE A 76 -0.11 3.56 -3.07
N LEU A 77 0.32 2.37 -3.47
CA LEU A 77 0.78 2.10 -4.83
C LEU A 77 -0.39 1.56 -5.65
N THR A 78 -0.72 2.24 -6.74
CA THR A 78 -1.95 1.99 -7.50
C THR A 78 -1.68 1.75 -8.98
N ILE A 79 -2.61 1.06 -9.63
CA ILE A 79 -2.67 0.93 -11.09
C ILE A 79 -3.74 1.86 -11.63
N THR A 80 -3.42 2.64 -12.66
CA THR A 80 -4.35 3.50 -13.39
C THR A 80 -4.55 2.97 -14.80
N LYS A 81 -5.76 3.16 -15.34
CA LYS A 81 -5.96 3.09 -16.79
C LYS A 81 -5.44 4.38 -17.39
N SER A 82 -4.53 4.30 -18.36
CA SER A 82 -4.21 5.47 -19.18
C SER A 82 -5.44 5.90 -19.99
N THR A 83 -5.44 7.14 -20.47
CA THR A 83 -6.47 7.60 -21.39
C THR A 83 -6.51 6.69 -22.62
N PRO A 84 -7.66 6.55 -23.31
CA PRO A 84 -7.80 5.65 -24.47
C PRO A 84 -6.75 5.86 -25.57
N GLU A 85 -6.13 7.03 -25.58
CA GLU A 85 -5.16 7.53 -26.55
C GLU A 85 -3.74 6.98 -26.31
N GLU A 86 -3.41 6.62 -25.06
CA GLU A 86 -2.05 6.23 -24.64
C GLU A 86 -1.85 4.73 -24.47
N GLY A 87 -2.92 3.93 -24.54
CA GLY A 87 -2.84 2.48 -24.70
C GLY A 87 -1.92 1.76 -23.69
N GLY A 88 -2.17 1.91 -22.39
CA GLY A 88 -1.36 1.26 -21.35
C GLY A 88 -1.95 1.26 -19.93
N MET A 89 -1.31 0.51 -19.03
CA MET A 89 -1.58 0.59 -17.59
C MET A 89 -0.50 1.46 -16.95
N GLY A 90 -0.92 2.50 -16.21
CA GLY A 90 -0.03 3.39 -15.47
C GLY A 90 0.12 2.95 -14.02
N TYR A 91 1.18 3.40 -13.37
CA TYR A 91 1.39 3.23 -11.93
C TYR A 91 1.48 4.60 -11.26
N VAL A 92 0.73 4.78 -10.18
CA VAL A 92 0.72 6.04 -9.42
C VAL A 92 0.90 5.74 -7.94
N VAL A 93 1.78 6.51 -7.31
CA VAL A 93 1.94 6.52 -5.85
C VAL A 93 1.13 7.68 -5.29
N VAL A 94 0.23 7.38 -4.36
CA VAL A 94 -0.62 8.37 -3.68
C VAL A 94 -0.29 8.38 -2.20
N ILE A 95 -0.06 9.56 -1.63
CA ILE A 95 0.05 9.76 -0.18
C ILE A 95 -1.14 10.62 0.27
N LEU A 96 -2.00 10.05 1.11
CA LEU A 96 -3.08 10.79 1.75
C LEU A 96 -2.52 11.50 2.98
N ASN A 97 -2.27 12.80 2.82
CA ASN A 97 -1.67 13.63 3.85
C ASN A 97 -2.66 13.87 5.01
N ARG A 98 -2.26 13.49 6.23
CA ARG A 98 -3.02 13.72 7.48
C ARG A 98 -2.82 15.11 8.05
N ASN A 99 -1.75 15.79 7.66
CA ASN A 99 -1.44 17.13 8.14
C ASN A 99 -2.24 18.22 7.42
N TYR A 100 -2.94 17.87 6.34
CA TYR A 100 -3.79 18.80 5.60
C TYR A 100 -5.16 18.97 6.29
N ASN A 101 -5.14 19.53 7.49
CA ASN A 101 -6.35 20.00 8.17
C ASN A 101 -6.46 21.52 7.92
N HIS A 102 -7.21 21.92 6.89
CA HIS A 102 -7.72 23.29 6.84
C HIS A 102 -8.94 23.34 7.76
N ASN A 103 -8.82 24.05 8.89
CA ASN A 103 -9.96 24.66 9.58
C ASN A 103 -10.19 26.03 8.97
#